data_AF-A0A7W7A8Q5-F1
#
_entry.id   AF-A0A7W7A8Q5-F1
#
_cell.length_a   1.000
_cell.length_b   1.000
_cell.length_c   1.000
_cell.angle_alpha   90.00
_cell.angle_beta   90.00
_cell.angle_gamma   90.00
#
_symmetry.space_group_name_H-M   'P 1'
#
loop_
_entity.id
_entity.type
_entity.pdbx_description
1 polymer ?
#
loop_
_entity_poly.entity_id
_entity_poly.type
_entity_poly.pdbx_seq_one_letter_code
_entity_poly.pdbx_strand_id
1 'polypeptide(L)'
;MSTSSATTFGSSRHPFRASLPRHVLRELPRYEPEVVAAMKRAETMLREAEIRSEPVDLKRISMQDLRDFLIAYCACFLAIMVFIA
;
A
#
# COMPACT_ATOMS: atom_id res chain seq x y z
N MET A 1 -14.82 -21.17 25.79
CA MET A 1 -15.86 -21.33 24.76
C MET A 1 -15.36 -20.65 23.50
N SER A 2 -14.91 -21.42 22.51
CA SER A 2 -14.37 -20.87 21.26
C SER A 2 -15.51 -20.50 20.32
N THR A 3 -15.66 -19.21 20.01
CA THR A 3 -16.62 -18.72 19.03
C THR A 3 -16.03 -18.88 17.62
N SER A 4 -16.58 -19.82 16.85
CA SER A 4 -16.22 -20.02 15.44
C SER A 4 -16.64 -18.79 14.62
N SER A 5 -15.66 -18.03 14.09
CA SER A 5 -15.92 -16.88 13.23
C SER A 5 -16.47 -17.32 11.87
N ALA A 6 -17.76 -17.07 11.61
CA ALA A 6 -18.36 -17.31 10.30
C ALA A 6 -17.63 -16.46 9.23
N THR A 7 -17.31 -17.06 8.08
CA THR A 7 -16.63 -16.35 6.98
C THR A 7 -17.67 -15.56 6.20
N THR A 8 -17.67 -14.24 6.35
CA THR A 8 -18.51 -13.32 5.57
C THR A 8 -17.81 -12.97 4.25
N PHE A 9 -18.58 -12.91 3.17
CA PHE A 9 -18.10 -12.49 1.85
C PHE A 9 -18.79 -11.19 1.47
N GLY A 10 -18.01 -10.18 1.06
CA GLY A 10 -18.56 -8.87 0.69
C GLY A 10 -19.27 -8.91 -0.66
N SER A 11 -20.50 -8.39 -0.72
CA SER A 11 -21.23 -8.21 -1.99
C SER A 11 -21.12 -6.74 -2.45
N SER A 12 -20.24 -6.46 -3.43
CA SER A 12 -20.13 -5.14 -4.06
C SER A 12 -20.53 -5.22 -5.52
N ARG A 13 -21.34 -4.26 -5.99
CA ARG A 13 -21.96 -4.21 -7.34
C ARG A 13 -21.00 -3.80 -8.47
N HIS A 14 -19.69 -3.98 -8.30
CA HIS A 14 -18.71 -3.63 -9.35
C HIS A 14 -18.48 -4.83 -10.29
N PRO A 15 -18.52 -4.66 -11.63
CA PRO A 15 -18.43 -5.77 -12.58
C PRO A 15 -17.14 -6.59 -12.41
N PHE A 16 -16.01 -5.95 -12.11
CA PHE A 16 -14.77 -6.64 -11.78
C PHE A 16 -14.87 -7.54 -10.54
N ARG A 17 -15.61 -7.13 -9.50
CA ARG A 17 -15.75 -7.96 -8.29
C ARG A 17 -16.67 -9.16 -8.50
N ALA A 18 -17.57 -9.09 -9.48
CA ALA A 18 -18.43 -10.21 -9.85
C ALA A 18 -17.65 -11.35 -10.54
N SER A 19 -16.54 -11.06 -11.21
CA SER A 19 -15.69 -12.08 -11.83
C SER A 19 -14.64 -12.68 -10.87
N LEU A 20 -14.51 -12.15 -9.65
CA LEU A 20 -13.51 -12.62 -8.70
C LEU A 20 -13.92 -13.95 -8.05
N PRO A 21 -12.97 -14.90 -7.87
CA PRO A 21 -13.20 -16.11 -7.10
C PRO A 21 -13.64 -15.84 -5.65
N ARG A 22 -14.50 -16.71 -5.10
CA ARG A 22 -15.12 -16.51 -3.78
C ARG A 22 -14.12 -16.28 -2.65
N HIS A 23 -12.98 -16.97 -2.66
CA HIS A 23 -11.96 -16.83 -1.60
C HIS A 23 -11.34 -15.42 -1.55
N VAL A 24 -11.35 -14.68 -2.66
CA VAL A 24 -10.84 -13.31 -2.75
C VAL A 24 -11.86 -12.30 -2.18
N LEU A 25 -13.15 -12.66 -2.20
CA LEU A 25 -14.23 -11.84 -1.65
C LEU A 25 -14.39 -11.98 -0.14
N ARG A 26 -13.53 -12.78 0.49
CA ARG A 26 -13.51 -12.97 1.95
C ARG A 26 -13.28 -11.62 2.62
N GLU A 27 -14.17 -11.25 3.53
CA GLU A 27 -13.98 -10.06 4.33
C GLU A 27 -12.71 -10.20 5.18
N LEU A 28 -12.00 -9.08 5.36
CA LEU A 28 -10.83 -9.08 6.23
C LEU A 28 -11.24 -9.58 7.63
N PRO A 29 -10.39 -10.40 8.28
CA PRO A 29 -10.66 -10.84 9.64
C PRO A 29 -10.93 -9.64 10.55
N ARG A 30 -12.03 -9.68 11.31
CA ARG A 30 -12.21 -8.76 12.43
C ARG A 30 -11.24 -9.15 13.52
N TYR A 31 -10.21 -8.33 13.71
CA TYR A 31 -9.18 -8.59 14.70
C TYR A 31 -9.70 -8.27 16.10
N GLU A 32 -9.54 -9.22 17.02
CA GLU A 32 -9.72 -9.00 18.46
C GLU A 32 -8.75 -7.92 18.97
N PRO A 33 -9.08 -7.19 20.04
CA PRO A 33 -8.29 -6.04 20.50
C PRO A 33 -6.84 -6.41 20.84
N GLU A 34 -6.60 -7.63 21.32
CA GLU A 34 -5.26 -8.15 21.59
C GLU A 34 -4.42 -8.33 20.33
N VAL A 35 -5.03 -8.81 19.24
CA VAL A 35 -4.36 -8.99 17.94
C VAL A 35 -4.03 -7.64 17.33
N VAL A 36 -4.93 -6.67 17.45
CA VAL A 36 -4.66 -5.28 17.01
C VAL A 36 -3.48 -4.69 17.78
N ALA A 37 -3.38 -4.93 19.09
CA ALA A 37 -2.26 -4.48 19.90
C ALA A 37 -0.94 -5.16 19.48
N ALA A 38 -0.96 -6.46 19.21
CA ALA A 38 0.21 -7.20 18.72
C ALA A 38 0.66 -6.69 17.34
N MET A 39 -0.28 -6.44 16.42
CA MET A 39 0.01 -5.87 15.10
C MET A 39 0.66 -4.48 15.20
N LYS A 40 0.17 -3.61 16.11
CA LYS A 40 0.78 -2.30 16.33
C LYS A 40 2.22 -2.40 16.85
N ARG A 41 2.50 -3.35 17.75
CA ARG A 41 3.88 -3.61 18.23
C ARG A 41 4.78 -4.13 17.13
N ALA A 42 4.27 -5.03 16.29
CA ALA A 42 5.03 -5.51 15.13
C ALA A 42 5.31 -4.36 14.15
N GLU A 43 4.34 -3.46 13.94
CA GLU A 43 4.53 -2.28 13.10
C GLU A 43 5.61 -1.33 13.64
N THR A 44 5.69 -1.11 14.96
CA THR A 44 6.76 -0.30 15.55
C THR A 44 8.13 -0.95 15.37
N MET A 45 8.25 -2.26 15.60
CA MET A 45 9.51 -2.99 15.40
C MET A 45 9.96 -2.99 13.93
N LEU A 46 9.03 -3.08 12.98
CA LEU A 46 9.33 -3.03 11.55
C LEU A 46 9.77 -1.63 11.10
N ARG A 47 9.24 -0.56 11.72
CA ARG A 47 9.71 0.82 11.49
C ARG A 47 11.13 1.00 12.01
N GLU A 48 11.42 0.51 13.21
CA GLU A 48 12.77 0.54 13.80
C GLU A 48 13.79 -0.25 12.96
N ALA A 49 13.35 -1.34 12.32
CA ALA A 49 14.19 -2.13 11.44
C ALA A 49 14.43 -1.49 10.05
N GLU A 50 13.86 -0.31 9.75
CA GLU A 50 13.96 0.41 8.47
C GLU A 50 13.55 -0.40 7.21
N ILE A 51 12.94 -1.58 7.37
CA ILE A 51 12.51 -2.44 6.25
C ILE A 51 11.34 -1.80 5.49
N ARG A 52 10.56 -0.95 6.18
CA ARG A 52 9.38 -0.31 5.60
C ARG A 52 9.70 1.15 5.29
N SER A 53 9.70 1.49 4.00
CA SER A 53 9.71 2.88 3.55
C SER A 53 8.56 3.66 4.22
N GLU A 54 8.83 4.88 4.65
CA GLU A 54 7.84 5.84 5.13
C GLU A 54 6.61 5.82 4.19
N PRO A 55 5.37 5.74 4.71
CA PRO A 55 4.19 5.77 3.85
C PRO A 55 4.22 7.02 2.96
N VAL A 56 4.03 6.82 1.65
CA VAL A 56 4.05 7.91 0.66
C VAL A 56 2.89 8.86 0.93
N ASP A 57 3.17 9.95 1.64
CA ASP A 57 2.22 11.04 1.88
C ASP A 57 2.09 11.91 0.63
N LEU A 58 1.21 11.52 -0.28
CA LEU A 58 0.89 12.26 -1.53
C LEU A 58 0.51 13.73 -1.30
N LYS A 59 0.08 14.09 -0.08
CA LYS A 59 -0.35 15.43 0.29
C LYS A 59 0.79 16.34 0.75
N ARG A 60 1.99 15.80 0.97
CA ARG A 60 3.19 16.52 1.45
C ARG A 60 4.32 16.50 0.41
N ILE A 61 4.01 16.65 -0.88
CA ILE A 61 5.05 16.83 -1.89
C ILE A 61 5.83 18.12 -1.56
N SER A 62 7.13 17.98 -1.28
CA SER A 62 8.04 19.08 -0.98
C SER A 62 8.57 19.72 -2.27
N MET A 63 9.01 20.99 -2.19
CA MET A 63 9.77 21.63 -3.28
C MET A 63 11.11 20.91 -3.55
N GLN A 64 11.64 20.21 -2.54
CA GLN A 64 12.83 19.37 -2.68
C GLN A 64 12.54 18.16 -3.60
N ASP A 65 11.45 17.43 -3.36
CA ASP A 65 11.05 16.28 -4.17
C ASP A 65 10.78 16.67 -5.62
N LEU A 66 10.15 17.85 -5.84
CA LEU A 66 9.92 18.38 -7.18
C LEU A 66 11.23 18.68 -7.90
N ARG A 67 12.20 19.29 -7.22
CA ARG A 67 13.53 19.55 -7.78
C ARG A 67 14.23 18.24 -8.15
N ASP A 68 14.24 17.27 -7.24
CA ASP A 68 14.93 15.99 -7.46
C ASP A 68 14.28 15.22 -8.63
N PHE A 69 12.95 15.25 -8.73
CA PHE A 69 12.22 14.71 -9.87
C PHE A 69 12.55 15.44 -11.18
N LEU A 70 12.57 16.77 -11.18
CA LEU A 70 12.89 17.57 -12.37
C LEU A 70 14.32 17.34 -12.86
N ILE A 71 15.29 17.20 -11.95
CA ILE A 71 16.68 16.88 -12.31
C ILE A 71 16.74 15.52 -13.01
N ALA A 72 16.12 14.49 -12.42
CA ALA A 72 16.09 13.16 -13.01
C ALA A 72 15.37 13.16 -14.38
N TYR A 73 14.25 13.87 -14.49
CA TYR A 73 13.48 14.02 -15.73
C TYR A 73 14.31 14.71 -16.82
N CYS A 74 14.93 15.85 -16.52
CA CYS A 74 15.77 16.60 -17.46
C CYS A 74 16.97 15.77 -17.92
N ALA A 75 17.63 15.04 -17.02
CA ALA A 75 18.74 14.17 -17.38
C ALA A 75 18.33 13.10 -18.39
N CYS A 76 17.23 12.38 -18.12
CA CYS A 76 16.71 11.34 -19.01
C CYS A 76 16.24 11.91 -20.36
N PHE A 77 15.50 13.01 -20.32
CA PHE A 77 14.97 13.65 -21.53
C PHE A 77 16.10 14.13 -22.45
N LEU A 78 17.10 14.80 -21.90
CA LEU A 78 18.25 15.26 -22.68
C LEU A 78 19.07 14.08 -23.23
N ALA A 79 19.26 13.02 -22.44
CA ALA A 79 19.93 11.81 -22.91
C ALA A 79 19.20 11.18 -24.10
N ILE A 80 17.86 11.08 -24.04
CA ILE A 80 17.04 10.57 -25.15
C ILE A 80 17.12 11.50 -26.36
N MET A 81 17.03 12.82 -26.17
CA MET A 81 17.12 13.80 -27.25
C MET A 81 18.48 13.74 -27.96
N VAL A 82 19.58 13.62 -27.21
CA VAL A 82 20.93 13.48 -27.79
C VAL A 82 21.11 12.14 -28.50
N PHE A 83 20.47 11.07 -28.01
CA PHE A 83 20.56 9.75 -28.64
C PHE A 83 19.79 9.69 -29.97
N ILE A 84 18.69 10.46 -30.10
CA ILE A 84 17.82 10.45 -31.29
C ILE A 84 18.23 11.52 -32.32
N ALA A 85 18.88 12.60 -31.90
CA ALA A 85 19.40 13.67 -32.78
C ALA A 85 20.66 13.23 -33.54
#